data_AF-A0A7H8N0U6-F1
#
_entry.id   AF-A0A7H8N0U6-F1
#
_cell.length_a   1.000
_cell.length_b   1.000
_cell.length_c   1.000
_cell.angle_alpha   90.00
_cell.angle_beta   90.00
_cell.angle_gamma   90.00
#
_symmetry.space_group_name_H-M   'P 1'
#
loop_
_entity.id
_entity.type
_entity.pdbx_description
1 polymer ?
#
loop_
_entity_poly.entity_id
_entity_poly.type
_entity_poly.pdbx_seq_one_letter_code
_entity_poly.pdbx_strand_id
1 'polypeptide(L)'
;MSITAAMPTAKERLRRTRTKRVSHLPAIKLSSLLPSHIDLRDPLKASLVCGDCGTWVPVTGMQSKTQKLVPHHTGKAGVDAAIRCRSSNRRIEWDMTIPEWHQALTDAVKEADSRTATTVLPKAFSPATDQTLRARAQRTPAGRLADWTAVLPRVAATDAHRQTVPAGDAPAQSPAVPLDKLQINH
;
A
#
# COMPACT_ATOMS: atom_id res chain seq x y z
N MET A 1 -12.79 30.34 30.27
CA MET A 1 -13.22 29.24 29.38
C MET A 1 -12.29 29.25 28.17
N SER A 2 -11.31 28.35 28.13
CA SER A 2 -10.38 28.25 27.00
C SER A 2 -11.04 27.46 25.89
N ILE A 3 -11.34 28.12 24.78
CA ILE A 3 -11.76 27.48 23.55
C ILE A 3 -10.51 26.82 22.97
N THR A 4 -10.32 25.53 23.22
CA THR A 4 -9.29 24.75 22.52
C THR A 4 -9.72 24.68 21.06
N ALA A 5 -9.23 25.60 20.23
CA ALA A 5 -9.45 25.55 18.80
C ALA A 5 -8.90 24.22 18.29
N ALA A 6 -9.74 23.45 17.59
CA ALA A 6 -9.31 22.21 16.96
C ALA A 6 -8.08 22.50 16.07
N MET A 7 -7.04 21.67 16.21
CA MET A 7 -5.82 21.81 15.43
C MET A 7 -6.16 21.82 13.93
N PRO A 8 -5.65 22.79 13.14
CA PRO A 8 -5.93 22.83 11.73
C PRO A 8 -5.39 21.57 11.04
N THR A 9 -6.18 21.02 10.12
CA THR A 9 -5.78 19.88 9.30
C THR A 9 -5.02 20.33 8.05
N ALA A 10 -4.27 19.40 7.47
CA ALA A 10 -3.49 19.66 6.29
C ALA A 10 -4.39 20.09 5.11
N LYS A 11 -3.89 21.00 4.28
CA LYS A 11 -4.65 21.57 3.16
C LYS A 11 -4.24 20.92 1.85
N GLU A 12 -5.14 20.96 0.88
CA GLU A 12 -4.82 20.60 -0.50
C GLU A 12 -3.69 21.48 -1.03
N ARG A 13 -2.83 20.88 -1.85
CA ARG A 13 -1.62 21.52 -2.35
C ARG A 13 -1.99 22.46 -3.49
N LEU A 14 -1.50 23.68 -3.38
CA LEU A 14 -1.61 24.65 -4.46
C LEU A 14 -0.79 24.17 -5.66
N ARG A 15 -1.32 24.34 -6.87
CA ARG A 15 -0.56 24.05 -8.11
C ARG A 15 0.47 25.13 -8.43
N ARG A 16 0.16 26.39 -8.08
CA ARG A 16 1.01 27.55 -8.32
C ARG A 16 0.95 28.48 -7.11
N THR A 17 2.07 29.13 -6.80
CA THR A 17 2.09 30.20 -5.80
C THR A 17 2.78 31.45 -6.32
N ARG A 18 2.36 32.63 -5.83
CA ARG A 18 2.95 33.94 -6.19
C ARG A 18 4.09 34.35 -5.26
N THR A 19 4.34 33.60 -4.19
CA THR A 19 5.37 33.96 -3.21
C THR A 19 6.76 33.96 -3.84
N LYS A 20 7.56 34.99 -3.54
CA LYS A 20 8.97 35.04 -3.92
C LYS A 20 9.87 34.30 -2.93
N ARG A 21 9.37 33.90 -1.75
CA ARG A 21 10.15 33.23 -0.69
C ARG A 21 10.79 31.94 -1.19
N VAL A 22 12.07 31.73 -0.90
CA VAL A 22 12.82 30.53 -1.24
C VAL A 22 13.36 29.92 0.06
N SER A 23 13.42 28.60 0.16
CA SER A 23 14.06 27.93 1.30
C SER A 23 15.57 28.15 1.28
N HIS A 24 16.19 28.16 2.46
CA HIS A 24 17.66 28.20 2.62
C HIS A 24 18.31 26.83 2.40
N LEU A 25 17.52 25.76 2.31
CA LEU A 25 18.03 24.41 2.05
C LEU A 25 18.69 24.33 0.66
N PRO A 26 19.71 23.46 0.48
CA PRO A 26 20.34 23.23 -0.81
C PRO A 26 19.32 22.89 -1.90
N ALA A 27 19.56 23.32 -3.14
CA ALA A 27 18.69 22.99 -4.26
C ALA A 27 18.56 21.47 -4.46
N ILE A 28 17.39 21.02 -4.91
CA ILE A 28 17.18 19.63 -5.31
C ILE A 28 17.62 19.52 -6.78
N LYS A 29 18.64 18.69 -7.03
CA LYS A 29 19.02 18.28 -8.38
C LYS A 29 18.02 17.26 -8.90
N LEU A 30 17.53 17.42 -10.11
CA LEU A 30 16.58 16.47 -10.69
C LEU A 30 17.23 15.11 -10.88
N SER A 31 18.48 15.06 -11.33
CA SER A 31 19.21 13.79 -11.50
C SER A 31 19.41 13.00 -10.20
N SER A 32 19.31 13.66 -9.03
CA SER A 32 19.45 13.00 -7.73
C SER A 32 18.19 12.25 -7.28
N LEU A 33 17.06 12.46 -7.96
CA LEU A 33 15.80 11.76 -7.70
C LEU A 33 15.67 10.56 -8.63
N LEU A 34 14.92 9.54 -8.20
CA LEU A 34 14.52 8.45 -9.09
C LEU A 34 13.70 9.01 -10.26
N PRO A 35 13.86 8.52 -11.50
CA PRO A 35 13.07 8.99 -12.63
C PRO A 35 11.55 8.88 -12.40
N SER A 36 11.10 7.85 -11.66
CA SER A 36 9.71 7.63 -11.25
C SER A 36 9.22 8.58 -10.16
N HIS A 37 10.11 9.32 -9.50
CA HIS A 37 9.81 10.35 -8.49
C HIS A 37 9.75 11.77 -9.08
N ILE A 38 9.79 11.88 -10.40
CA ILE A 38 9.70 13.12 -11.14
C ILE A 38 8.61 12.93 -12.18
N ASP A 39 7.72 13.91 -12.32
CA ASP A 39 6.76 13.99 -13.41
C ASP A 39 6.95 15.32 -14.12
N LEU A 40 7.56 15.28 -15.31
CA LEU A 40 7.79 16.45 -16.15
C LEU A 40 6.85 16.49 -17.37
N ARG A 41 5.77 15.70 -17.38
CA ARG A 41 4.89 15.59 -18.55
C ARG A 41 4.18 16.91 -18.88
N ASP A 42 4.01 17.12 -20.18
CA ASP A 42 3.45 18.33 -20.80
C ASP A 42 1.92 18.48 -20.51
N PRO A 43 1.39 19.71 -20.40
CA PRO A 43 2.10 20.98 -20.35
C PRO A 43 2.24 21.50 -18.92
N LEU A 44 3.44 21.31 -18.38
CA LEU A 44 4.00 22.04 -17.23
C LEU A 44 3.38 21.76 -15.85
N LYS A 45 2.79 20.58 -15.62
CA LYS A 45 2.51 20.10 -14.26
C LYS A 45 3.73 19.43 -13.64
N ALA A 46 4.90 20.07 -13.79
CA ALA A 46 6.13 19.60 -13.22
C ALA A 46 5.90 19.34 -11.73
N SER A 47 6.09 18.11 -11.30
CA SER A 47 5.94 17.71 -9.91
C SER A 47 6.99 16.68 -9.57
N LEU A 48 7.39 16.66 -8.31
CA LEU A 48 8.39 15.71 -7.83
C LEU A 48 8.03 15.22 -6.43
N VAL A 49 8.51 14.04 -6.09
CA VAL A 49 8.39 13.51 -4.74
C VAL A 49 9.36 14.26 -3.84
N CYS A 50 8.84 14.91 -2.81
CA CYS A 50 9.68 15.59 -1.83
C CYS A 50 10.40 14.58 -0.94
N GLY A 51 11.74 14.58 -0.94
CA GLY A 51 12.54 13.65 -0.14
C GLY A 51 12.35 13.76 1.39
N ASP A 52 11.76 14.85 1.90
CA ASP A 52 11.52 15.01 3.34
C ASP A 52 10.18 14.44 3.82
N CYS A 53 9.17 14.39 2.94
CA CYS A 53 7.82 13.96 3.33
C CYS A 53 7.22 12.88 2.42
N GLY A 54 7.93 12.45 1.38
CA GLY A 54 7.51 11.37 0.48
C GLY A 54 6.30 11.69 -0.39
N THR A 55 5.84 12.94 -0.40
CA THR A 55 4.62 13.34 -1.12
C THR A 55 4.94 13.98 -2.46
N TRP A 56 4.03 13.81 -3.43
CA TRP A 56 4.09 14.52 -4.72
C TRP A 56 3.83 16.00 -4.52
N VAL A 57 4.75 16.83 -5.03
CA VAL A 57 4.74 18.27 -4.82
C VAL A 57 4.88 19.00 -6.15
N PRO A 58 3.92 19.87 -6.51
CA PRO A 58 4.03 20.72 -7.69
C PRO A 58 5.25 21.65 -7.62
N VAL A 59 5.86 21.85 -8.78
CA VAL A 59 6.87 22.86 -9.04
C VAL A 59 6.18 24.13 -9.51
N THR A 60 6.55 25.25 -8.91
CA THR A 60 6.05 26.56 -9.30
C THR A 60 7.18 27.42 -9.87
N GLY A 61 6.80 28.45 -10.64
CA GLY A 61 7.78 29.36 -11.26
C GLY A 61 8.41 28.80 -12.54
N MET A 62 7.76 27.87 -13.25
CA MET A 62 8.26 27.33 -14.52
C MET A 62 8.63 28.42 -15.55
N GLN A 63 7.87 29.52 -15.57
CA GLN A 63 8.12 30.69 -16.43
C GLN A 63 8.98 31.78 -15.77
N SER A 64 9.67 31.48 -14.67
CA SER A 64 10.42 32.46 -13.88
C SER A 64 11.87 32.00 -13.67
N LYS A 65 12.76 32.92 -13.28
CA LYS A 65 14.18 32.59 -13.00
C LYS A 65 14.40 31.67 -11.78
N THR A 66 13.34 31.25 -11.09
CA THR A 66 13.46 30.43 -9.89
C THR A 66 12.30 29.46 -9.81
N GLN A 67 12.60 28.22 -10.16
CA GLN A 67 11.74 27.07 -9.98
C GLN A 67 11.93 26.50 -8.58
N LYS A 68 10.83 26.17 -7.92
CA LYS A 68 10.83 25.67 -6.55
C LYS A 68 9.57 24.88 -6.25
N LEU A 69 9.62 24.08 -5.20
CA LEU A 69 8.44 23.41 -4.67
C LEU A 69 7.43 24.41 -4.12
N VAL A 70 6.14 24.14 -4.34
CA VAL A 70 5.08 24.88 -3.65
C VAL A 70 5.17 24.65 -2.12
N PRO A 71 4.76 25.63 -1.30
CA PRO A 71 4.44 25.38 0.10
C PRO A 71 3.50 24.19 0.26
N HIS A 72 3.85 23.26 1.13
CA HIS A 72 3.04 22.07 1.39
C HIS A 72 3.18 21.58 2.83
N HIS A 73 2.20 20.80 3.27
CA HIS A 73 2.25 20.09 4.54
C HIS A 73 2.84 18.69 4.36
N THR A 74 3.19 18.01 5.45
CA THR A 74 3.77 16.65 5.40
C THR A 74 2.73 15.56 5.18
N GLY A 75 1.50 15.75 5.69
CA GLY A 75 0.45 14.73 5.68
C GLY A 75 -0.64 14.90 4.61
N LYS A 76 -1.61 13.99 4.66
CA LYS A 76 -2.82 13.93 3.83
C LYS A 76 -3.78 15.06 4.18
N ALA A 77 -4.23 15.76 3.13
CA ALA A 77 -5.18 16.86 3.26
C ALA A 77 -6.49 16.43 3.92
N GLY A 78 -7.02 17.26 4.81
CA GLY A 78 -8.25 17.02 5.57
C GLY A 78 -8.16 15.97 6.68
N VAL A 79 -7.03 15.26 6.80
CA VAL A 79 -6.86 14.15 7.76
C VAL A 79 -5.77 14.47 8.77
N ASP A 80 -4.55 14.71 8.30
CA ASP A 80 -3.40 14.90 9.17
C ASP A 80 -3.31 16.35 9.68
N ALA A 81 -2.51 16.57 10.73
CA ALA A 81 -2.24 17.92 11.22
C ALA A 81 -1.57 18.81 10.15
N ALA A 82 -1.86 20.11 10.16
CA ALA A 82 -1.29 21.11 9.25
C ALA A 82 0.19 21.44 9.51
N ILE A 83 1.04 20.42 9.62
CA ILE A 83 2.47 20.57 9.84
C ILE A 83 3.14 20.91 8.50
N ARG A 84 3.75 22.09 8.43
CA ARG A 84 4.45 22.54 7.22
C ARG A 84 5.73 21.76 7.00
N CYS A 85 5.91 21.25 5.78
CA CYS A 85 7.14 20.55 5.40
C CYS A 85 8.32 21.52 5.31
N ARG A 86 9.48 21.13 5.86
CA ARG A 86 10.73 21.91 5.84
C ARG A 86 11.25 22.17 4.42
N SER A 87 10.98 21.26 3.48
CA SER A 87 11.31 21.43 2.05
C SER A 87 10.30 22.29 1.27
N SER A 88 9.34 22.95 1.94
CA SER A 88 8.51 23.97 1.31
C SER A 88 9.38 25.06 0.66
N ASN A 89 9.03 25.50 -0.56
CA ASN A 89 9.79 26.52 -1.31
C ASN A 89 11.25 26.16 -1.61
N ARG A 90 11.65 24.88 -1.52
CA ARG A 90 13.01 24.45 -1.86
C ARG A 90 13.26 24.58 -3.36
N ARG A 91 14.41 25.13 -3.74
CA ARG A 91 14.79 25.36 -5.15
C ARG A 91 15.00 24.04 -5.85
N ILE A 92 14.78 24.07 -7.16
CA ILE A 92 15.07 22.97 -8.06
C ILE A 92 16.17 23.41 -9.00
N GLU A 93 17.19 22.57 -9.12
CA GLU A 93 18.26 22.68 -10.07
C GLU A 93 17.94 21.74 -11.24
N TRP A 94 17.79 22.32 -12.43
CA TRP A 94 17.48 21.60 -13.66
C TRP A 94 18.78 21.14 -14.32
N ASP A 95 19.39 20.11 -13.73
CA ASP A 95 20.63 19.51 -14.19
C ASP A 95 20.44 18.39 -15.21
N MET A 96 19.18 18.13 -15.60
CA MET A 96 18.83 17.23 -16.68
C MET A 96 17.70 17.83 -17.53
N THR A 97 17.68 17.49 -18.82
CA THR A 97 16.64 17.94 -19.75
C THR A 97 15.39 17.05 -19.67
N ILE A 98 14.25 17.54 -20.17
CA ILE A 98 13.01 16.72 -20.24
C ILE A 98 13.22 15.46 -21.10
N PRO A 99 13.88 15.51 -22.28
CA PRO A 99 14.21 14.32 -23.05
C PRO A 99 15.09 13.32 -22.28
N GLU A 100 16.11 13.80 -21.56
CA GLU A 100 16.98 12.95 -20.73
C GLU A 100 16.19 12.26 -19.61
N TRP A 101 15.31 12.99 -18.92
CA TRP A 101 14.42 12.40 -17.93
C TRP A 101 13.49 11.35 -18.55
N HIS A 102 12.92 11.62 -19.71
CA HIS A 102 12.03 10.68 -20.40
C HIS A 102 12.76 9.39 -20.80
N GLN A 103 14.01 9.52 -21.25
CA GLN A 103 14.88 8.39 -21.53
C GLN A 103 15.18 7.59 -20.25
N ALA A 104 15.61 8.27 -19.17
CA ALA A 104 15.89 7.63 -17.89
C ALA A 104 14.66 6.90 -17.31
N LEU A 105 13.46 7.47 -17.47
CA LEU A 105 12.21 6.81 -17.07
C LEU A 105 11.95 5.56 -17.91
N THR A 106 12.14 5.65 -19.22
CA THR A 106 11.95 4.51 -20.15
C THR A 106 12.91 3.38 -19.82
N ASP A 107 14.17 3.69 -19.55
CA ASP A 107 15.19 2.69 -19.22
C ASP A 107 14.92 2.04 -17.86
N ALA A 108 14.47 2.83 -16.87
CA ALA A 108 14.06 2.30 -15.58
C ALA A 108 12.85 1.35 -15.68
N VAL A 109 11.88 1.66 -16.55
CA VAL A 109 10.73 0.77 -16.81
C VAL A 109 11.19 -0.51 -17.50
N LYS A 110 12.02 -0.42 -18.54
CA LYS A 110 12.56 -1.60 -19.22
C LYS A 110 13.35 -2.53 -18.28
N GLU A 111 14.15 -1.96 -17.40
CA GLU A 111 14.89 -2.72 -16.38
C GLU A 111 13.97 -3.35 -15.33
N ALA A 112 12.86 -2.69 -14.97
CA ALA A 112 11.86 -3.28 -14.09
C ALA A 112 11.11 -4.44 -14.79
N ASP A 113 10.78 -4.28 -16.07
CA ASP A 113 10.10 -5.30 -16.88
C ASP A 113 11.02 -6.50 -17.19
N SER A 114 12.33 -6.27 -17.34
CA SER A 114 13.32 -7.33 -17.60
C SER A 114 13.52 -8.27 -16.41
N ARG A 115 13.23 -7.78 -15.19
CA ARG A 115 13.12 -8.60 -13.98
C ARG A 115 11.80 -9.34 -14.04
N THR A 116 11.81 -10.41 -14.83
CA THR A 116 10.68 -11.31 -15.08
C THR A 116 9.81 -11.51 -13.84
N ALA A 117 8.55 -11.13 -13.96
CA ALA A 117 7.51 -11.78 -13.19
C ALA A 117 7.67 -13.28 -13.45
N THR A 118 7.83 -14.08 -12.39
CA THR A 118 7.73 -15.53 -12.53
C THR A 118 6.32 -15.75 -13.05
N THR A 119 6.18 -16.06 -14.35
CA THR A 119 4.88 -16.41 -14.91
C THR A 119 4.38 -17.59 -14.10
N VAL A 120 3.47 -17.32 -13.17
CA VAL A 120 2.77 -18.37 -12.43
C VAL A 120 1.86 -19.01 -13.46
N LEU A 121 2.38 -20.05 -14.12
CA LEU A 121 1.55 -20.92 -14.94
C LEU A 121 0.41 -21.40 -14.03
N PRO A 122 -0.86 -21.15 -14.39
CA PRO A 122 -1.98 -21.71 -13.67
C PRO A 122 -1.76 -23.21 -13.56
N LYS A 123 -1.82 -23.74 -12.34
CA LYS A 123 -1.68 -25.18 -12.13
C LYS A 123 -2.74 -25.86 -13.00
N ALA A 124 -2.30 -26.76 -13.89
CA ALA A 124 -3.19 -27.45 -14.80
C ALA A 124 -4.35 -28.06 -13.99
N PHE A 125 -5.58 -27.73 -14.39
CA PHE A 125 -6.78 -28.21 -13.71
C PHE A 125 -6.90 -29.71 -14.00
N SER A 126 -6.53 -30.53 -13.03
CA SER A 126 -6.54 -31.99 -13.24
C SER A 126 -7.98 -32.51 -13.25
N PRO A 127 -8.26 -33.61 -13.98
CA PRO A 127 -9.57 -34.28 -13.93
C PRO A 127 -10.00 -34.62 -12.48
N ALA A 128 -9.04 -34.96 -11.60
CA ALA A 128 -9.30 -35.21 -10.19
C ALA A 128 -9.76 -33.94 -9.43
N THR A 129 -9.23 -32.77 -9.80
CA THR A 129 -9.64 -31.48 -9.22
C THR A 129 -11.06 -31.13 -9.66
N ASP A 130 -11.38 -31.32 -10.95
CA ASP A 130 -12.73 -31.10 -11.48
C ASP A 130 -13.75 -32.04 -10.81
N GLN A 131 -13.43 -33.34 -10.71
CA GLN A 131 -14.30 -34.31 -10.06
C GLN A 131 -14.57 -33.97 -8.59
N THR A 132 -13.53 -33.53 -7.85
CA THR A 132 -13.67 -33.12 -6.44
C THR A 132 -14.55 -31.88 -6.30
N LEU A 133 -14.40 -30.89 -7.19
CA LEU A 133 -15.20 -29.67 -7.16
C LEU A 133 -16.66 -29.93 -7.54
N ARG A 134 -16.91 -30.78 -8.55
CA ARG A 134 -18.27 -31.23 -8.90
C ARG A 134 -18.93 -32.00 -7.77
N ALA A 135 -18.21 -32.92 -7.13
CA ALA A 135 -18.71 -33.66 -5.98
C ALA A 135 -19.06 -32.72 -4.81
N ARG A 136 -18.26 -31.67 -4.57
CA ARG A 136 -18.58 -30.63 -3.57
C ARG A 136 -19.82 -29.81 -3.96
N ALA A 137 -19.95 -29.42 -5.22
CA ALA A 137 -21.10 -28.65 -5.71
C ALA A 137 -22.41 -29.46 -5.63
N GLN A 138 -22.34 -30.78 -5.80
CA GLN A 138 -23.49 -31.69 -5.74
C GLN A 138 -23.86 -32.13 -4.31
N ARG A 139 -23.07 -31.77 -3.29
CA ARG A 139 -23.38 -32.14 -1.91
C ARG A 139 -24.59 -31.39 -1.37
N THR A 140 -25.62 -32.14 -1.02
CA THR A 140 -26.80 -31.61 -0.33
C THR A 140 -26.50 -31.32 1.15
N PRO A 141 -27.28 -30.44 1.81
CA PRO A 141 -27.19 -30.25 3.26
C PRO A 141 -27.33 -31.54 4.06
N ALA A 142 -28.25 -32.43 3.67
CA ALA A 142 -28.44 -33.74 4.30
C ALA A 142 -27.21 -34.63 4.17
N GLY A 143 -26.57 -34.65 2.99
CA GLY A 143 -25.32 -35.39 2.79
C GLY A 143 -24.17 -34.88 3.65
N ARG A 144 -24.07 -33.56 3.87
CA ARG A 144 -23.06 -32.99 4.78
C ARG A 144 -23.30 -33.38 6.23
N LEU A 145 -24.56 -33.42 6.68
CA LEU A 145 -24.91 -33.84 8.02
C LEU A 145 -24.58 -35.31 8.25
N ALA A 146 -24.88 -36.18 7.26
CA ALA A 146 -24.53 -37.59 7.30
C ALA A 146 -23.01 -37.81 7.33
N ASP A 147 -22.27 -37.11 6.45
CA ASP A 147 -20.80 -37.15 6.42
C ASP A 147 -20.20 -36.72 7.77
N TRP A 148 -20.72 -35.65 8.38
CA TRP A 148 -20.28 -35.20 9.71
C TRP A 148 -20.58 -36.24 10.79
N THR A 149 -21.80 -36.77 10.81
CA THR A 149 -22.24 -37.80 11.76
C THR A 149 -21.36 -39.05 11.68
N ALA A 150 -20.98 -39.47 10.47
CA ALA A 150 -20.09 -40.60 10.25
C ALA A 150 -18.68 -40.39 10.80
N VAL A 151 -18.20 -39.13 10.87
CA VAL A 151 -16.86 -38.78 11.35
C VAL A 151 -16.82 -38.56 12.86
N LEU A 152 -17.95 -38.28 13.52
CA LEU A 152 -18.04 -38.03 14.98
C LEU A 152 -17.35 -39.10 15.85
N PRO A 153 -17.52 -40.42 15.63
CA PRO A 153 -16.87 -41.43 16.46
C PRO A 153 -15.34 -41.36 16.36
N ARG A 154 -14.81 -41.07 15.18
CA ARG A 154 -13.36 -40.95 14.95
C ARG A 154 -12.80 -39.69 15.60
N VAL A 155 -13.55 -38.59 15.57
CA VAL A 155 -13.21 -37.35 16.28
C VAL A 155 -13.16 -37.62 17.78
N ALA A 156 -14.19 -38.25 18.35
CA ALA A 156 -14.26 -38.60 19.76
C ALA A 156 -13.09 -39.49 20.20
N ALA A 157 -12.73 -40.51 19.40
CA ALA A 157 -11.57 -41.35 19.66
C ALA A 157 -10.25 -40.54 19.61
N THR A 158 -10.10 -39.66 18.63
CA THR A 158 -8.92 -38.80 18.50
C THR A 158 -8.78 -37.85 19.69
N ASP A 159 -9.89 -37.28 20.16
CA ASP A 159 -9.89 -36.38 21.31
C ASP A 159 -9.62 -37.13 22.63
N ALA A 160 -10.13 -38.35 22.80
CA ALA A 160 -9.78 -39.20 23.93
C ALA A 160 -8.28 -39.52 23.95
N HIS A 161 -7.67 -39.82 22.79
CA HIS A 161 -6.22 -40.02 22.69
C HIS A 161 -5.43 -38.76 23.04
N ARG A 162 -5.88 -37.57 22.62
CA ARG A 162 -5.24 -36.30 23.00
C ARG A 162 -5.22 -36.06 24.50
N GLN A 163 -6.26 -36.47 25.23
CA GLN A 163 -6.33 -36.34 26.69
C GLN A 163 -5.34 -37.26 27.42
N THR A 164 -4.84 -38.30 26.76
CA THR A 164 -3.85 -39.23 27.33
C THR A 164 -2.39 -38.84 27.05
N VAL A 165 -2.13 -37.74 26.36
CA VAL A 165 -0.77 -37.25 26.07
C VAL A 165 -0.17 -36.63 27.35
N PRO A 166 1.03 -37.04 27.81
CA PRO A 166 1.69 -36.44 28.97
C PRO A 166 1.89 -34.93 28.80
N ALA A 167 1.81 -34.17 29.90
CA ALA A 167 1.79 -32.71 29.91
C ALA A 167 2.97 -31.99 29.21
N GLY A 168 4.05 -32.72 28.86
CA GLY A 168 5.20 -32.20 28.13
C GLY A 168 5.21 -32.43 26.61
N ASP A 169 4.37 -33.34 26.10
CA ASP A 169 4.32 -33.71 24.67
C ASP A 169 3.04 -33.24 23.96
N ALA A 170 2.18 -32.49 24.66
CA ALA A 170 0.96 -31.96 24.07
C ALA A 170 1.30 -30.83 23.07
N PRO A 171 0.82 -30.90 21.81
CA PRO A 171 0.95 -29.77 20.89
C PRO A 171 0.27 -28.53 21.48
N ALA A 172 0.86 -27.35 21.26
CA ALA A 172 0.39 -26.08 21.84
C ALA A 172 -1.13 -25.96 21.72
N GLN A 173 -1.81 -25.90 22.87
CA GLN A 173 -3.26 -25.79 22.89
C GLN A 173 -3.65 -24.46 22.24
N SER A 174 -4.52 -24.51 21.24
CA SER A 174 -5.12 -23.31 20.68
C SER A 174 -5.89 -22.57 21.78
N PRO A 175 -5.93 -21.22 21.75
CA PRO A 175 -6.74 -20.45 22.68
C PRO A 175 -8.19 -20.94 22.68
N ALA A 176 -8.80 -21.00 23.87
CA ALA A 176 -10.21 -21.35 24.01
C ALA A 176 -11.07 -20.37 23.20
N VAL A 177 -11.87 -20.89 22.26
CA VAL A 177 -12.76 -20.08 21.42
C VAL A 177 -14.06 -19.84 22.19
N PRO A 178 -14.50 -18.59 22.43
CA PRO A 178 -15.78 -18.29 23.06
C PRO A 178 -16.94 -18.83 22.20
N LEU A 179 -17.76 -19.72 22.78
CA LEU A 179 -18.87 -20.40 22.11
C LEU A 179 -20.22 -19.66 22.23
N ASP A 180 -20.27 -18.60 23.03
CA ASP A 180 -21.42 -17.75 23.31
C ASP A 180 -21.96 -17.01 22.07
N LYS A 181 -21.20 -16.98 20.97
CA LYS A 181 -21.58 -16.30 19.71
C LYS A 181 -21.98 -17.25 18.58
N LEU A 182 -21.93 -18.57 18.77
CA LEU A 182 -22.36 -19.54 17.76
C LEU A 182 -23.85 -19.85 17.92
N GLN A 183 -24.72 -18.95 17.44
CA GLN A 183 -26.14 -19.26 17.26
C GLN A 183 -26.33 -20.04 15.96
N ILE A 184 -26.56 -21.35 16.07
CA ILE A 184 -27.04 -22.18 14.97
C ILE A 184 -28.57 -22.20 15.08
N ASN A 185 -29.24 -21.39 14.27
CA ASN A 185 -30.69 -21.44 14.16
C ASN A 185 -31.07 -22.69 13.35
N HIS A 186 -31.95 -23.51 13.91
CA HIS A 186 -32.55 -24.69 13.27
C HIS A 186 -33.62 -24.31 12.26
#